data_AF-A0A535KVI1-F1
#
_entry.id   AF-A0A535KVI1-F1
#
_cell.length_a   1.000
_cell.length_b   1.000
_cell.length_c   1.000
_cell.angle_alpha   90.00
_cell.angle_beta   90.00
_cell.angle_gamma   90.00
#
_symmetry.space_group_name_H-M   'P 1'
#
loop_
_entity.id
_entity.type
_entity.pdbx_description
1 polymer ?
#
loop_
_entity_poly.entity_id
_entity_poly.type
_entity_poly.pdbx_seq_one_letter_code
_entity_poly.pdbx_strand_id
1 'polypeptide(L)'
;MTLGRLEEAIRDAEREGDYDLMSIADIFVQHGHYIEAEKMIQQRSKKSNDTRLLDWLKKYYLARNDKVAGLDMALELFYKQPPVLAYYQEIRLLAKILDRWEDLRPKIMAYLKKTQNTYLMIQVALDEGDIMEALVLLRTSQARGYTAAYGSGYFYGYSSIEIEVAKAAEATLPRESIEIYQKHIERLISQRGRGSYQQACQYLLRVRDLWLVLDPPVQYTGVPLRSPWRLG
;
A
#
# COMPACT_ATOMS: atom_id res chain seq x y z
N MET A 1 -34.91 -27.48 13.66
CA MET A 1 -35.69 -26.65 12.72
C MET A 1 -36.20 -27.54 11.60
N THR A 2 -37.47 -27.44 11.22
CA THR A 2 -38.06 -28.16 10.09
C THR A 2 -37.74 -27.43 8.78
N LEU A 3 -37.37 -28.15 7.71
CA LEU A 3 -36.88 -27.59 6.43
C LEU A 3 -37.74 -26.43 5.87
N GLY A 4 -39.07 -26.49 6.04
CA GLY A 4 -39.98 -25.45 5.54
C GLY A 4 -39.78 -24.07 6.17
N ARG A 5 -39.30 -23.97 7.42
CA ARG A 5 -39.03 -22.69 8.08
C ARG A 5 -37.70 -22.07 7.62
N LEU A 6 -36.75 -22.89 7.19
CA LEU A 6 -35.45 -22.43 6.68
C LEU A 6 -35.62 -21.81 5.29
N GLU A 7 -36.42 -22.44 4.41
CA GLU A 7 -36.72 -21.91 3.07
C GLU A 7 -37.56 -20.63 3.11
N GLU A 8 -38.43 -20.48 4.11
CA GLU A 8 -39.19 -19.25 4.36
C GLU A 8 -38.25 -18.12 4.81
N ALA A 9 -37.38 -18.39 5.80
CA ALA A 9 -36.40 -17.42 6.27
C ALA A 9 -35.40 -16.97 5.17
N ILE A 10 -35.00 -17.87 4.26
CA ILE A 10 -34.14 -17.51 3.11
C ILE A 10 -34.88 -16.57 2.16
N ARG A 11 -36.15 -16.86 1.82
CA ARG A 11 -36.93 -16.02 0.90
C ARG A 11 -37.21 -14.64 1.46
N ASP A 12 -37.43 -14.52 2.76
CA ASP A 12 -37.63 -13.23 3.40
C ASP A 12 -36.32 -12.44 3.46
N ALA A 13 -35.20 -13.10 3.80
CA ALA A 13 -33.88 -12.48 3.76
C ALA A 13 -33.51 -11.94 2.36
N GLU A 14 -33.82 -12.69 1.31
CA GLU A 14 -33.58 -12.28 -0.08
C GLU A 14 -34.36 -11.03 -0.52
N ARG A 15 -35.36 -10.59 0.25
CA ARG A 15 -36.13 -9.35 -0.02
C ARG A 15 -35.56 -8.13 0.68
N GLU A 16 -34.70 -8.34 1.68
CA GLU A 16 -34.10 -7.26 2.46
C GLU A 16 -32.98 -6.53 1.70
N GLY A 17 -32.51 -5.42 2.27
CA GLY A 17 -31.35 -4.68 1.77
C GLY A 17 -30.03 -5.44 1.96
N ASP A 18 -28.99 -5.07 1.20
CA ASP A 18 -27.70 -5.77 1.21
C ASP A 18 -27.03 -5.81 2.60
N TYR A 19 -27.27 -4.79 3.44
CA TYR A 19 -26.74 -4.74 4.81
C TYR A 19 -27.43 -5.74 5.75
N ASP A 20 -28.75 -5.79 5.71
CA ASP A 20 -29.55 -6.69 6.54
C ASP A 20 -29.33 -8.13 6.11
N LEU A 21 -29.13 -8.37 4.80
CA LEU A 21 -28.78 -9.68 4.27
C LEU A 21 -27.48 -10.24 4.86
N MET A 22 -26.43 -9.43 5.00
CA MET A 22 -25.17 -9.87 5.62
C MET A 22 -25.37 -10.25 7.09
N SER A 23 -26.14 -9.44 7.82
CA SER A 23 -26.46 -9.71 9.22
C SER A 23 -27.24 -11.02 9.38
N ILE A 24 -28.17 -11.29 8.45
CA ILE A 24 -28.91 -12.56 8.41
C ILE A 24 -27.98 -13.71 8.05
N ALA A 25 -27.07 -13.55 7.09
CA ALA A 25 -26.10 -14.59 6.75
C ALA A 25 -25.19 -14.96 7.93
N ASP A 26 -24.76 -13.99 8.74
CA ASP A 26 -24.01 -14.26 9.97
C ASP A 26 -24.81 -15.12 10.97
N ILE A 27 -26.12 -14.85 11.11
CA ILE A 27 -27.01 -15.67 11.96
C ILE A 27 -27.10 -17.11 11.43
N PHE A 28 -27.23 -17.28 10.11
CA PHE A 28 -27.25 -18.61 9.51
C PHE A 28 -25.94 -19.38 9.76
N VAL A 29 -24.79 -18.71 9.63
CA VAL A 29 -23.48 -19.27 9.96
C VAL A 29 -23.39 -19.69 11.43
N GLN A 30 -23.88 -18.85 12.35
CA GLN A 30 -23.91 -19.16 13.80
C GLN A 30 -24.76 -20.40 14.12
N HIS A 31 -25.82 -20.65 13.36
CA HIS A 31 -26.69 -21.80 13.53
C HIS A 31 -26.31 -23.04 12.69
N GLY A 32 -25.16 -23.00 12.00
CA GLY A 32 -24.65 -24.15 11.23
C GLY A 32 -25.16 -24.26 9.80
N HIS A 33 -25.93 -23.28 9.32
CA HIS A 33 -26.49 -23.21 7.96
C HIS A 33 -25.53 -22.50 6.99
N TYR A 34 -24.31 -23.03 6.91
CA TYR A 34 -23.21 -22.40 6.19
C TYR A 34 -23.42 -22.35 4.67
N ILE A 35 -23.98 -23.41 4.09
CA ILE A 35 -24.17 -23.54 2.63
C ILE A 35 -25.23 -22.54 2.16
N GLU A 36 -26.30 -22.40 2.95
CA GLU A 36 -27.40 -21.51 2.68
C GLU A 36 -26.96 -20.04 2.78
N ALA A 37 -26.19 -19.68 3.83
CA ALA A 37 -25.62 -18.34 3.99
C ALA A 37 -24.71 -17.98 2.82
N GLU A 38 -23.80 -18.87 2.44
CA GLU A 38 -22.89 -18.67 1.31
C GLU A 38 -23.66 -18.46 0.00
N LYS A 39 -24.59 -19.36 -0.31
CA LYS A 39 -25.37 -19.30 -1.55
C LYS A 39 -26.18 -18.01 -1.64
N MET A 40 -26.77 -17.57 -0.53
CA MET A 40 -27.52 -16.32 -0.44
C MET A 40 -26.65 -15.11 -0.77
N ILE A 41 -25.48 -14.99 -0.13
CA ILE A 41 -24.58 -13.85 -0.37
C ILE A 41 -23.96 -13.91 -1.77
N GLN A 42 -23.58 -15.09 -2.27
CA GLN A 42 -23.09 -15.28 -3.65
C GLN A 42 -24.12 -14.86 -4.70
N GLN A 43 -25.40 -15.16 -4.49
CA GLN A 43 -26.45 -14.76 -5.43
C GLN A 43 -26.66 -13.26 -5.40
N ARG A 44 -26.60 -12.64 -4.22
CA ARG A 44 -26.73 -11.19 -4.09
C ARG A 44 -25.52 -10.46 -4.67
N SER A 45 -24.30 -10.93 -4.45
CA SER A 45 -23.08 -10.29 -4.94
C SER A 45 -22.99 -10.22 -6.47
N LYS A 46 -23.66 -11.15 -7.18
CA LYS A 46 -23.79 -11.12 -8.65
C LYS A 46 -24.74 -10.04 -9.17
N LYS A 47 -25.69 -9.58 -8.35
CA LYS A 47 -26.73 -8.62 -8.74
C LYS A 47 -26.49 -7.23 -8.16
N SER A 48 -25.76 -7.14 -7.05
CA SER A 48 -25.41 -5.88 -6.39
C SER A 48 -24.00 -5.43 -6.74
N ASN A 49 -23.79 -4.11 -6.75
CA ASN A 49 -22.46 -3.51 -6.84
C ASN A 49 -21.83 -3.31 -5.44
N ASP A 50 -22.51 -3.74 -4.38
CA ASP A 50 -22.01 -3.61 -3.01
C ASP A 50 -20.86 -4.58 -2.74
N THR A 51 -19.65 -4.02 -2.78
CA THR A 51 -18.40 -4.72 -2.50
C THR A 51 -18.30 -5.29 -1.09
N ARG A 52 -19.13 -4.85 -0.13
CA ARG A 52 -19.16 -5.44 1.22
C ARG A 52 -19.58 -6.91 1.19
N LEU A 53 -20.40 -7.31 0.21
CA LEU A 53 -20.80 -8.70 0.00
C LEU A 53 -19.60 -9.58 -0.41
N LEU A 54 -18.70 -9.04 -1.23
CA LEU A 54 -17.46 -9.75 -1.61
C LEU A 54 -16.47 -9.82 -0.43
N ASP A 55 -16.38 -8.77 0.38
CA ASP A 55 -15.55 -8.80 1.59
C ASP A 55 -16.08 -9.81 2.62
N TRP A 56 -17.41 -9.90 2.77
CA TRP A 56 -18.05 -10.94 3.58
C TRP A 56 -17.71 -12.33 3.06
N LEU A 57 -17.87 -12.60 1.76
CA LEU A 57 -17.54 -13.90 1.16
C LEU A 57 -16.06 -14.25 1.32
N LYS A 58 -15.16 -13.28 1.11
CA LYS A 58 -13.73 -13.45 1.33
C LYS A 58 -13.45 -13.91 2.77
N LYS A 59 -13.97 -13.19 3.77
CA LYS A 59 -13.80 -13.53 5.19
C LYS A 59 -14.37 -14.91 5.51
N TYR A 60 -15.55 -15.22 4.98
CA TYR A 60 -16.20 -16.50 5.13
C TYR A 60 -15.34 -17.66 4.58
N TYR A 61 -14.79 -17.54 3.37
CA TYR A 61 -13.91 -18.56 2.78
C TYR A 61 -12.61 -18.74 3.54
N LEU A 62 -11.96 -17.62 3.92
CA LEU A 62 -10.71 -17.67 4.67
C LEU A 62 -10.88 -18.30 6.06
N ALA A 63 -12.01 -18.03 6.74
CA ALA A 63 -12.33 -18.66 8.02
C ALA A 63 -12.50 -20.19 7.92
N ARG A 64 -12.92 -20.69 6.75
CA ARG A 64 -13.05 -22.12 6.45
C ARG A 64 -11.79 -22.72 5.80
N ASN A 65 -10.70 -21.95 5.76
CA ASN A 65 -9.44 -22.33 5.13
C ASN A 65 -9.54 -22.59 3.61
N ASP A 66 -10.61 -22.13 2.96
CA ASP A 66 -10.72 -22.13 1.49
C ASP A 66 -9.99 -20.91 0.92
N LYS A 67 -8.67 -21.05 0.83
CA LYS A 67 -7.80 -19.98 0.33
C LYS A 67 -8.01 -19.70 -1.15
N VAL A 68 -8.49 -20.68 -1.93
CA VAL A 68 -8.72 -20.52 -3.37
C VAL A 68 -9.89 -19.58 -3.60
N ALA A 69 -11.05 -19.87 -3.00
CA ALA A 69 -12.21 -19.00 -3.08
C ALA A 69 -11.95 -17.63 -2.43
N GLY A 70 -11.19 -17.60 -1.32
CA GLY A 70 -10.75 -16.35 -0.69
C GLY A 70 -9.90 -15.47 -1.61
N LEU A 71 -8.96 -16.06 -2.36
CA LEU A 71 -8.14 -15.35 -3.34
C LEU A 71 -8.98 -14.79 -4.50
N ASP A 72 -9.95 -15.56 -5.00
CA ASP A 72 -10.83 -15.11 -6.07
C ASP A 72 -11.65 -13.89 -5.64
N MET A 73 -12.21 -13.90 -4.43
CA MET A 73 -12.92 -12.74 -3.88
C MET A 73 -12.01 -11.53 -3.66
N ALA A 74 -10.77 -11.74 -3.19
CA ALA A 74 -9.78 -10.68 -3.02
C ALA A 74 -9.40 -10.02 -4.35
N LEU A 75 -9.21 -10.81 -5.41
CA LEU A 75 -8.96 -10.30 -6.76
C LEU A 75 -10.15 -9.51 -7.31
N GLU A 76 -11.37 -10.02 -7.11
CA GLU A 76 -12.58 -9.32 -7.56
C GLU A 76 -12.74 -7.96 -6.86
N LEU A 77 -12.51 -7.91 -5.55
CA LEU A 77 -12.47 -6.66 -4.78
C LEU A 77 -11.42 -5.69 -5.32
N PHE A 78 -10.21 -6.18 -5.58
CA PHE A 78 -9.10 -5.37 -6.09
C PHE A 78 -9.39 -4.73 -7.45
N TYR A 79 -10.16 -5.40 -8.31
CA TYR A 79 -10.54 -4.85 -9.61
C TYR A 79 -11.79 -3.97 -9.58
N LYS A 80 -12.68 -4.14 -8.60
CA LYS A 80 -13.92 -3.36 -8.46
C LYS A 80 -13.75 -2.08 -7.64
N GLN A 81 -12.81 -2.06 -6.70
CA GLN A 81 -12.51 -0.88 -5.89
C GLN A 81 -11.21 -0.21 -6.34
N PRO A 82 -11.00 1.08 -6.03
CA PRO A 82 -9.69 1.70 -6.15
C PRO A 82 -8.66 0.85 -5.40
N PRO A 83 -7.63 0.32 -6.08
CA PRO A 83 -6.73 -0.63 -5.46
C PRO A 83 -5.84 0.10 -4.45
N VAL A 84 -5.61 -0.54 -3.31
CA VAL A 84 -4.72 -0.06 -2.24
C VAL A 84 -3.68 -1.13 -1.90
N LEU A 85 -2.58 -0.71 -1.28
CA LEU A 85 -1.46 -1.61 -0.96
C LEU A 85 -1.89 -2.81 -0.11
N ALA A 86 -2.79 -2.61 0.85
CA ALA A 86 -3.28 -3.68 1.73
C ALA A 86 -3.92 -4.84 0.95
N TYR A 87 -4.74 -4.53 -0.08
CA TYR A 87 -5.35 -5.56 -0.92
C TYR A 87 -4.31 -6.30 -1.77
N TYR A 88 -3.32 -5.57 -2.29
CA TYR A 88 -2.21 -6.18 -3.00
C TYR A 88 -1.41 -7.16 -2.12
N GLN A 89 -1.08 -6.75 -0.89
CA GLN A 89 -0.35 -7.58 0.07
C GLN A 89 -1.13 -8.84 0.45
N GLU A 90 -2.45 -8.71 0.66
CA GLU A 90 -3.34 -9.83 0.94
C GLU A 90 -3.38 -10.83 -0.23
N ILE A 91 -3.57 -10.33 -1.46
CA ILE A 91 -3.52 -11.15 -2.68
C ILE A 91 -2.17 -11.85 -2.81
N ARG A 92 -1.06 -11.14 -2.60
CA ARG A 92 0.29 -11.70 -2.68
C ARG A 92 0.47 -12.83 -1.67
N LEU A 93 0.02 -12.66 -0.44
CA LEU A 93 0.12 -13.68 0.61
C LEU A 93 -0.67 -14.94 0.23
N LEU A 94 -1.93 -14.78 -0.19
CA LEU A 94 -2.79 -15.90 -0.59
C LEU A 94 -2.25 -16.61 -1.84
N ALA A 95 -1.83 -15.84 -2.85
CA ALA A 95 -1.27 -16.37 -4.08
C ALA A 95 0.05 -17.12 -3.86
N LYS A 96 0.92 -16.66 -2.95
CA LYS A 96 2.15 -17.38 -2.57
C LYS A 96 1.84 -18.71 -1.89
N ILE A 97 0.88 -18.74 -0.98
CA ILE A 97 0.46 -19.99 -0.32
C ILE A 97 -0.10 -21.00 -1.34
N LEU A 98 -0.76 -20.52 -2.38
CA LEU A 98 -1.37 -21.33 -3.43
C LEU A 98 -0.43 -21.61 -4.62
N ASP A 99 0.83 -21.15 -4.56
CA ASP A 99 1.81 -21.26 -5.65
C ASP A 99 1.32 -20.68 -6.99
N ARG A 100 0.57 -19.58 -6.94
CA ARG A 100 0.02 -18.85 -8.11
C ARG A 100 0.62 -17.46 -8.28
N TRP A 101 1.57 -17.08 -7.44
CA TRP A 101 2.08 -15.71 -7.38
C TRP A 101 2.75 -15.27 -8.67
N GLU A 102 3.61 -16.12 -9.23
CA GLU A 102 4.37 -15.83 -10.45
C GLU A 102 3.45 -15.59 -11.66
N ASP A 103 2.29 -16.25 -11.71
CA ASP A 103 1.29 -16.06 -12.76
C ASP A 103 0.39 -14.83 -12.53
N LEU A 104 0.13 -14.47 -11.28
CA LEU A 104 -0.79 -13.39 -10.92
C LEU A 104 -0.12 -12.03 -10.87
N ARG A 105 1.12 -11.94 -10.38
CA ARG A 105 1.86 -10.67 -10.26
C ARG A 105 1.91 -9.91 -11.59
N PRO A 106 2.28 -10.51 -12.74
CA PRO A 106 2.32 -9.79 -14.02
C PRO A 106 0.95 -9.25 -14.45
N LYS A 107 -0.13 -9.99 -14.16
CA LYS A 107 -1.51 -9.59 -14.51
C LYS A 107 -1.96 -8.39 -13.67
N ILE A 108 -1.65 -8.40 -12.38
CA ILE A 108 -1.94 -7.28 -11.47
C ILE A 108 -1.14 -6.04 -11.91
N MET A 109 0.16 -6.19 -12.18
CA MET A 109 0.99 -5.07 -12.63
C MET A 109 0.54 -4.51 -13.98
N ALA A 110 0.13 -5.36 -14.92
CA ALA A 110 -0.44 -4.93 -16.19
C ALA A 110 -1.74 -4.13 -16.01
N TYR A 111 -2.61 -4.55 -15.08
CA TYR A 111 -3.81 -3.80 -14.70
C TYR A 111 -3.45 -2.43 -14.13
N LEU A 112 -2.54 -2.35 -13.15
CA LEU A 112 -2.12 -1.08 -12.54
C LEU A 112 -1.51 -0.11 -13.56
N LYS A 113 -0.73 -0.63 -14.51
CA LYS A 113 -0.17 0.16 -15.61
C LYS A 113 -1.27 0.67 -16.55
N LYS A 114 -2.25 -0.17 -16.88
CA LYS A 114 -3.39 0.20 -17.74
C LYS A 114 -4.25 1.29 -17.11
N THR A 115 -4.50 1.20 -15.80
CA THR A 115 -5.28 2.18 -15.04
C THR A 115 -4.44 3.37 -14.56
N GLN A 116 -3.16 3.43 -14.93
CA GLN A 116 -2.21 4.50 -14.56
C GLN A 116 -2.09 4.73 -13.04
N ASN A 117 -2.26 3.67 -12.24
CA ASN A 117 -2.16 3.71 -10.76
C ASN A 117 -0.70 3.78 -10.29
N THR A 118 0.02 4.81 -10.72
CA THR A 118 1.47 4.95 -10.52
C THR A 118 1.84 5.01 -9.04
N TYR A 119 1.02 5.65 -8.20
CA TYR A 119 1.24 5.70 -6.76
C TYR A 119 1.28 4.30 -6.15
N LEU A 120 0.30 3.45 -6.45
CA LEU A 120 0.28 2.07 -5.96
C LEU A 120 1.42 1.24 -6.57
N MET A 121 1.77 1.45 -7.84
CA MET A 121 2.92 0.75 -8.44
C MET A 121 4.23 1.07 -7.70
N ILE A 122 4.44 2.33 -7.27
CA ILE A 122 5.59 2.70 -6.45
C ILE A 122 5.52 2.00 -5.08
N GLN A 123 4.36 2.02 -4.43
CA GLN A 123 4.19 1.34 -3.14
C GLN A 123 4.46 -0.16 -3.23
N VAL A 124 4.02 -0.81 -4.32
CA VAL A 124 4.29 -2.22 -4.60
C VAL A 124 5.79 -2.47 -4.75
N ALA A 125 6.48 -1.65 -5.54
CA ALA A 125 7.92 -1.79 -5.73
C ALA A 125 8.68 -1.63 -4.40
N LEU A 126 8.30 -0.66 -3.56
CA LEU A 126 8.88 -0.48 -2.23
C LEU A 126 8.61 -1.66 -1.30
N ASP A 127 7.39 -2.17 -1.28
CA ASP A 127 6.97 -3.32 -0.46
C ASP A 127 7.63 -4.64 -0.90
N GLU A 128 7.98 -4.77 -2.17
CA GLU A 128 8.77 -5.88 -2.71
C GLU A 128 10.28 -5.69 -2.57
N GLY A 129 10.73 -4.51 -2.14
CA GLY A 129 12.14 -4.17 -2.00
C GLY A 129 12.84 -3.79 -3.31
N ASP A 130 12.10 -3.61 -4.41
CA ASP A 130 12.64 -3.12 -5.68
C ASP A 130 12.73 -1.57 -5.67
N ILE A 131 13.77 -1.08 -5.00
CA ILE A 131 14.05 0.36 -4.86
C ILE A 131 14.29 1.01 -6.24
N MET A 132 14.91 0.27 -7.17
CA MET A 132 15.24 0.79 -8.50
C MET A 132 13.97 0.99 -9.33
N GLU A 133 13.06 0.02 -9.33
CA GLU A 133 11.76 0.15 -9.99
C GLU A 133 10.96 1.32 -9.40
N ALA A 134 10.93 1.46 -8.07
CA ALA A 134 10.27 2.56 -7.39
C ALA A 134 10.82 3.94 -7.83
N LEU A 135 12.15 4.08 -7.95
CA LEU A 135 12.81 5.30 -8.44
C LEU A 135 12.47 5.60 -9.90
N VAL A 136 12.49 4.60 -10.78
CA VAL A 136 12.16 4.76 -12.20
C VAL A 136 10.71 5.21 -12.38
N LEU A 137 9.79 4.58 -11.65
CA LEU A 137 8.37 4.93 -11.68
C LEU A 137 8.14 6.37 -11.18
N LEU A 138 8.79 6.75 -10.08
CA LEU A 138 8.71 8.10 -9.53
C LEU A 138 9.23 9.17 -10.51
N ARG A 139 10.40 8.95 -11.11
CA ARG A 139 10.97 9.89 -12.10
C ARG A 139 10.09 10.00 -13.34
N THR A 140 9.56 8.87 -13.82
CA THR A 140 8.68 8.82 -14.99
C THR A 140 7.36 9.56 -14.74
N SER A 141 6.78 9.45 -13.53
CA SER A 141 5.57 10.20 -13.19
C SER A 141 5.83 11.70 -13.12
N GLN A 142 6.93 12.11 -12.48
CA GLN A 142 7.34 13.51 -12.39
C GLN A 142 7.59 14.14 -13.77
N ALA A 143 8.28 13.43 -14.68
CA ALA A 143 8.57 13.90 -16.04
C ALA A 143 7.30 14.13 -16.88
N ARG A 144 6.23 13.39 -16.60
CA ARG A 144 4.92 13.54 -17.25
C ARG A 144 4.08 14.69 -16.69
N GLY A 145 4.62 15.46 -15.74
CA GLY A 145 3.88 16.53 -15.06
C GLY A 145 2.84 16.02 -14.06
N TYR A 146 2.76 14.70 -13.84
CA TYR A 146 2.04 14.16 -12.71
C TYR A 146 2.86 14.45 -11.47
N THR A 147 2.51 15.53 -10.76
CA THR A 147 2.71 15.50 -9.32
C THR A 147 2.04 14.23 -8.82
N ALA A 148 2.64 13.48 -7.90
CA ALA A 148 1.97 12.36 -7.24
C ALA A 148 0.84 12.88 -6.30
N ALA A 149 0.10 13.89 -6.76
CA ALA A 149 -1.08 14.45 -6.15
C ALA A 149 -2.30 13.85 -6.86
N TYR A 150 -3.29 13.52 -6.04
CA TYR A 150 -4.60 12.98 -6.41
C TYR A 150 -4.70 11.45 -6.47
N GLY A 151 -4.20 10.80 -5.41
CA GLY A 151 -5.13 10.00 -4.60
C GLY A 151 -5.97 10.98 -3.79
N SER A 152 -7.28 11.01 -4.04
CA SER A 152 -8.25 11.88 -3.37
C SER A 152 -8.05 11.96 -1.85
N GLY A 153 -7.69 13.14 -1.33
CA GLY A 153 -7.72 13.41 0.10
C GLY A 153 -6.59 14.32 0.58
N TYR A 154 -6.94 15.56 0.92
CA TYR A 154 -6.17 16.36 1.87
C TYR A 154 -6.08 15.60 3.21
N PHE A 155 -5.09 14.72 3.36
CA PHE A 155 -4.80 14.07 4.64
C PHE A 155 -3.52 14.67 5.23
N TYR A 156 -3.74 15.60 6.18
CA TYR A 156 -2.73 16.05 7.12
C TYR A 156 -2.10 14.83 7.82
N GLY A 157 -0.86 14.46 7.46
CA GLY A 157 -0.04 13.55 8.26
C GLY A 157 0.65 12.38 7.53
N TYR A 158 0.34 12.10 6.26
CA TYR A 158 1.04 11.06 5.49
C TYR A 158 2.31 11.60 4.81
N SER A 159 3.41 10.87 4.95
CA SER A 159 4.66 11.09 4.19
C SER A 159 4.36 11.09 2.70
N SER A 160 4.93 12.01 1.92
CA SER A 160 4.76 11.96 0.48
C SER A 160 5.47 10.71 -0.08
N ILE A 161 4.94 10.11 -1.15
CA ILE A 161 5.52 8.88 -1.75
C ILE A 161 6.99 9.10 -2.16
N GLU A 162 7.36 10.33 -2.52
CA GLU A 162 8.75 10.66 -2.86
C GLU A 162 9.67 10.49 -1.65
N ILE A 163 9.20 10.88 -0.46
CA ILE A 163 9.96 10.71 0.79
C ILE A 163 10.07 9.23 1.18
N GLU A 164 9.03 8.43 0.92
CA GLU A 164 9.10 6.98 1.15
C GLU A 164 10.14 6.31 0.25
N VAL A 165 10.18 6.69 -1.04
CA VAL A 165 11.21 6.23 -1.98
C VAL A 165 12.60 6.69 -1.54
N ALA A 166 12.75 7.95 -1.14
CA ALA A 166 14.03 8.48 -0.67
C ALA A 166 14.54 7.69 0.54
N LYS A 167 13.69 7.43 1.54
CA LYS A 167 14.02 6.63 2.73
C LYS A 167 14.49 5.23 2.37
N ALA A 168 13.75 4.54 1.50
CA ALA A 168 14.12 3.19 1.06
C ALA A 168 15.48 3.17 0.33
N ALA A 169 15.80 4.24 -0.41
CA ALA A 169 17.04 4.38 -1.16
C ALA A 169 18.26 4.79 -0.31
N GLU A 170 18.10 5.20 0.95
CA GLU A 170 19.20 5.76 1.76
C GLU A 170 20.42 4.84 1.88
N ALA A 171 20.18 3.55 2.11
CA ALA A 171 21.25 2.58 2.38
C ALA A 171 21.96 2.12 1.10
N THR A 172 21.23 1.95 0.01
CA THR A 172 21.73 1.34 -1.23
C THR A 172 22.09 2.38 -2.29
N LEU A 173 21.39 3.51 -2.32
CA LEU A 173 21.51 4.57 -3.32
C LEU A 173 21.48 5.95 -2.65
N PRO A 174 22.40 6.25 -1.71
CA PRO A 174 22.39 7.48 -0.93
C PRO A 174 22.39 8.76 -1.78
N ARG A 175 23.04 8.76 -2.95
CA ARG A 175 23.01 9.91 -3.89
C ARG A 175 21.61 10.22 -4.40
N GLU A 176 20.86 9.17 -4.75
CA GLU A 176 19.48 9.28 -5.23
C GLU A 176 18.54 9.80 -4.13
N SER A 177 18.71 9.28 -2.92
CA SER A 177 17.98 9.74 -1.74
C SER A 177 18.23 11.23 -1.45
N ILE A 178 19.49 11.67 -1.49
CA ILE A 178 19.88 13.08 -1.31
C ILE A 178 19.18 13.97 -2.32
N GLU A 179 19.18 13.61 -3.60
CA GLU A 179 18.55 14.43 -4.66
C GLU A 179 17.05 14.61 -4.41
N ILE A 180 16.35 13.54 -4.02
CA ILE A 180 14.92 13.61 -3.72
C ILE A 180 14.66 14.49 -2.50
N TYR A 181 15.45 14.33 -1.42
CA TYR A 181 15.32 15.18 -0.24
C TYR A 181 15.57 16.66 -0.55
N GLN A 182 16.58 16.98 -1.34
CA GLN A 182 16.89 18.36 -1.73
C GLN A 182 15.72 19.01 -2.45
N LYS A 183 15.16 18.34 -3.46
CA LYS A 183 13.96 18.84 -4.18
C LYS A 183 12.78 19.04 -3.24
N HIS A 184 12.57 18.14 -2.27
CA HIS A 184 11.49 18.27 -1.31
C HIS A 184 11.71 19.43 -0.32
N ILE A 185 12.94 19.61 0.16
CA ILE A 185 13.35 20.74 1.02
C ILE A 185 13.10 22.06 0.32
N GLU A 186 13.49 22.21 -0.96
CA GLU A 186 13.26 23.43 -1.74
C GLU A 186 11.76 23.75 -1.86
N ARG A 187 10.91 22.73 -2.08
CA ARG A 187 9.44 22.91 -2.09
C ARG A 187 8.92 23.38 -0.73
N LEU A 188 9.37 22.76 0.37
CA LEU A 188 8.97 23.14 1.73
C LEU A 188 9.39 24.58 2.08
N ILE A 189 10.60 24.99 1.72
CA ILE A 189 11.09 26.36 1.91
C ILE A 189 10.24 27.34 1.10
N SER A 190 9.88 26.97 -0.13
CA SER A 190 9.05 27.79 -1.03
C SER A 190 7.62 28.01 -0.50
N GLN A 191 7.09 27.11 0.34
CA GLN A 191 5.78 27.27 0.98
C GLN A 191 5.75 28.34 2.08
N ARG A 192 6.92 28.81 2.56
CA ARG A 192 7.07 29.92 3.52
C ARG A 192 6.25 29.76 4.82
N GLY A 193 6.01 28.53 5.26
CA GLY A 193 5.32 28.21 6.51
C GLY A 193 6.28 27.78 7.61
N ARG A 194 6.00 28.12 8.88
CA ARG A 194 6.81 27.69 10.03
C ARG A 194 6.92 26.16 10.13
N GLY A 195 5.81 25.45 9.91
CA GLY A 195 5.80 23.99 9.87
C GLY A 195 6.64 23.41 8.71
N SER A 196 6.59 24.05 7.54
CA SER A 196 7.39 23.64 6.38
C SER A 196 8.89 23.82 6.62
N TYR A 197 9.31 24.92 7.27
CA TYR A 197 10.72 25.11 7.66
C TYR A 197 11.19 24.07 8.68
N GLN A 198 10.36 23.72 9.67
CA GLN A 198 10.70 22.69 10.64
C GLN A 198 10.92 21.33 9.95
N GLN A 199 10.05 20.95 9.02
CA GLN A 199 10.22 19.72 8.23
C GLN A 199 11.44 19.79 7.32
N ALA A 200 11.70 20.94 6.69
CA ALA A 200 12.89 21.15 5.87
C ALA A 200 14.19 20.95 6.68
N CYS A 201 14.25 21.47 7.91
CA CYS A 201 15.40 21.27 8.80
C CYS A 201 15.62 19.79 9.14
N GLN A 202 14.56 19.02 9.35
CA GLN A 202 14.67 17.57 9.61
C GLN A 202 15.30 16.83 8.41
N TYR A 203 14.85 17.13 7.19
CA TYR A 203 15.43 16.54 6.00
C TYR A 203 16.85 17.03 5.69
N LEU A 204 17.20 18.29 6.01
CA LEU A 204 18.56 18.80 5.88
C LEU A 204 19.55 18.04 6.78
N LEU A 205 19.15 17.72 8.01
CA LEU A 205 19.95 16.87 8.89
C LEU A 205 20.15 15.48 8.27
N ARG A 206 19.10 14.91 7.67
CA ARG A 206 19.20 13.61 7.01
C ARG A 206 20.15 13.64 5.81
N VAL A 207 20.06 14.67 4.97
CA VAL A 207 20.97 14.89 3.83
C VAL A 207 22.42 15.01 4.29
N ARG A 208 22.68 15.76 5.36
CA ARG A 208 24.03 15.86 5.95
C ARG A 208 24.55 14.49 6.35
N ASP A 209 23.75 13.70 7.04
CA ASP A 209 24.16 12.37 7.51
C ASP A 209 24.46 11.42 6.34
N LEU A 210 23.67 11.48 5.25
CA LEU A 210 23.92 10.70 4.04
C LEU A 210 25.21 11.14 3.31
N TRP A 211 25.51 12.44 3.29
CA TRP A 211 26.77 12.94 2.74
C TRP A 211 27.99 12.44 3.52
N LEU A 212 27.92 12.38 4.85
CA LEU A 212 28.98 11.83 5.68
C LEU A 212 29.22 10.33 5.45
N VAL A 213 28.19 9.59 5.02
CA VAL A 213 28.35 8.17 4.62
C VAL A 213 29.04 8.07 3.26
N LEU A 214 28.72 8.97 2.32
CA LEU A 214 29.31 8.99 0.97
C LEU A 214 30.75 9.49 0.95
N ASP A 215 31.08 10.44 1.82
CA ASP A 215 32.41 11.03 1.95
C ASP A 215 32.75 11.18 3.45
N PRO A 216 33.21 10.10 4.11
CA PRO A 216 33.54 10.12 5.52
C PRO A 216 34.64 11.16 5.76
N PRO A 217 34.48 12.06 6.74
CA PRO A 217 35.53 13.01 7.05
C PRO A 217 36.80 12.23 7.38
N VAL A 218 37.88 12.51 6.64
CA VAL A 218 39.19 11.92 6.88
C VAL A 218 39.50 12.14 8.35
N GLN A 219 39.60 11.04 9.12
CA GLN A 219 40.10 11.12 10.48
C GLN A 219 41.54 11.63 10.38
N TYR A 220 41.76 12.89 10.70
CA TYR A 220 43.10 13.39 10.95
C TYR A 220 43.63 12.67 12.19
N THR A 221 44.19 11.47 12.01
CA THR A 221 45.01 10.80 13.00
C THR A 221 46.20 11.72 13.24
N GLY A 222 46.27 12.27 14.46
CA GLY A 222 47.08 13.42 14.80
C GLY A 222 48.53 13.35 14.31
N VAL A 223 48.89 14.32 13.48
CA VAL A 223 50.25 14.84 13.49
C VAL A 223 50.23 15.98 14.51
N PRO A 224 50.97 15.89 15.63
CA PRO A 224 51.02 16.99 16.56
C PRO A 224 51.64 18.19 15.82
N LEU A 225 50.92 19.31 15.81
CA LEU A 225 51.47 20.60 15.40
C LEU A 225 52.71 20.87 16.24
N ARG A 226 53.90 20.62 15.69
CA ARG A 226 55.14 21.19 16.22
C ARG A 226 55.04 22.70 16.04
N SER A 227 54.60 23.39 17.08
CA SER A 227 54.71 24.84 17.20
C SER A 227 56.20 25.23 17.17
N PRO A 228 56.65 26.10 16.24
CA PRO A 228 58.04 26.55 16.20
C PRO A 228 58.38 27.64 17.23
N TRP A 229 57.43 28.07 18.07
CA TRP A 229 57.62 29.24 18.92
C TRP A 229 57.67 28.85 20.41
N ARG A 230 58.87 28.52 20.89
CA ARG A 230 59.28 28.81 22.27
C ARG A 230 60.41 29.84 22.21
N LEU A 231 60.06 31.09 22.49
CA LEU A 231 60.98 32.10 23.00
C LEU A 231 60.85 32.08 24.53
N GLY A 232 61.98 32.08 25.22
CA GLY A 232 62.09 32.06 26.69
C GLY A 232 63.30 31.26 27.12
#